data_AF-F0QTV5-F1
#
_entry.id   AF-F0QTV5-F1
#
_cell.length_a   1.000
_cell.length_b   1.000
_cell.length_c   1.000
_cell.angle_alpha   90.00
_cell.angle_beta   90.00
_cell.angle_gamma   90.00
#
_symmetry.space_group_name_H-M   'P 1'
#
loop_
_entity.id
_entity.type
_entity.pdbx_description
1 polymer ?
#
loop_
_entity_poly.entity_id
_entity_poly.type
_entity_poly.pdbx_seq_one_letter_code
_entity_poly.pdbx_strand_id
1 'polypeptide(L)'
;MKARHESFIKYVITYVILASLTLLLLPLRSVGIYVIMILILPSTALITTILISDFVKHRNAFIADILKRLVAPSLFIYLLIGGLTSILVLDYRAYSLVINYLMNFLALLIIGTIINRYSTRRMVEERNSELLFRYLSYFFIFLGLGYLFGAVYLPLFYPFAATSIIYLLLTPVIMIRSPRIDVRRIVGNSRSLALAAFGIGLLYSLLSITKPTTWNTYILIVFIVIASIAIIYAGYRLYISGLTVLENVEEELYEVHKREIKIVPSPEYSLFEEAVKDFVANGKKDKLIAYLVHELTNDGLDYEDIIDKLSKLINYSSIATCRKISRRIIEMEIRDRIDLVNELLNELLSSKNT
;
A
#
# COMPACT_ATOMS: atom_id res chain seq x y z
N MET A 1 27.67 -22.75 -9.25
CA MET A 1 27.53 -23.92 -8.35
C MET A 1 28.64 -23.99 -7.29
N LYS A 2 29.92 -23.82 -7.66
CA LYS A 2 31.10 -23.85 -6.75
C LYS A 2 31.03 -22.85 -5.56
N ALA A 3 30.70 -21.57 -5.82
CA ALA A 3 30.55 -20.54 -4.78
C ALA A 3 29.45 -20.83 -3.74
N ARG A 4 28.41 -21.59 -4.10
CA ARG A 4 27.29 -21.97 -3.20
C ARG A 4 27.71 -23.07 -2.24
N HIS A 5 28.58 -23.97 -2.70
CA HIS A 5 29.16 -25.03 -1.88
C HIS A 5 30.08 -24.43 -0.81
N GLU A 6 30.93 -23.48 -1.21
CA GLU A 6 31.82 -22.77 -0.28
C GLU A 6 31.06 -21.94 0.76
N SER A 7 29.97 -21.26 0.39
CA SER A 7 29.15 -20.53 1.36
C SER A 7 28.42 -21.48 2.33
N PHE A 8 27.91 -22.61 1.83
CA PHE A 8 27.21 -23.60 2.66
C PHE A 8 28.16 -24.25 3.68
N ILE A 9 29.37 -24.60 3.25
CA ILE A 9 30.41 -25.15 4.13
C ILE A 9 30.74 -24.17 5.26
N LYS A 10 30.83 -22.86 4.99
CA LYS A 10 31.03 -21.85 6.04
C LYS A 10 29.92 -21.87 7.09
N TYR A 11 28.66 -21.97 6.67
CA TYR A 11 27.54 -22.06 7.62
C TYR A 11 27.61 -23.33 8.47
N VAL A 12 27.88 -24.48 7.85
CA VAL A 12 28.03 -25.76 8.56
C VAL A 12 29.15 -25.66 9.60
N ILE A 13 30.32 -25.13 9.23
CA ILE A 13 31.43 -24.90 10.17
C ILE A 13 30.99 -24.01 11.33
N THR A 14 30.31 -22.90 11.06
CA THR A 14 29.84 -22.00 12.13
C THR A 14 28.83 -22.67 13.05
N TYR A 15 27.91 -23.50 12.54
CA TYR A 15 26.99 -24.27 13.39
C TYR A 15 27.71 -25.32 14.23
N VAL A 16 28.70 -26.02 13.66
CA VAL A 16 29.52 -26.98 14.41
C VAL A 16 30.26 -26.27 15.54
N ILE A 17 30.83 -25.09 15.28
CA ILE A 17 31.48 -24.27 16.32
C ILE A 17 30.45 -23.89 17.40
N LEU A 18 29.29 -23.35 17.03
CA LEU A 18 28.27 -22.96 18.01
C LEU A 18 27.73 -24.14 18.82
N ALA A 19 27.51 -25.29 18.19
CA ALA A 19 27.07 -26.52 18.87
C ALA A 19 28.14 -27.04 19.84
N SER A 20 29.41 -27.07 19.40
CA SER A 20 30.52 -27.47 20.26
C SER A 20 30.72 -26.52 21.45
N LEU A 21 30.60 -25.20 21.23
CA LEU A 21 30.63 -24.19 22.29
C LEU A 21 29.47 -24.39 23.27
N THR A 22 28.27 -24.68 22.77
CA THR A 22 27.08 -24.92 23.61
C THR A 22 27.28 -26.16 24.50
N LEU A 23 27.79 -27.25 23.92
CA LEU A 23 28.10 -28.48 24.66
C LEU A 23 29.18 -28.27 25.72
N LEU A 24 30.18 -27.43 25.43
CA LEU A 24 31.25 -27.08 26.37
C LEU A 24 30.74 -26.16 27.50
N LEU A 25 29.77 -25.29 27.23
CA LEU A 25 29.20 -24.36 28.19
C LEU A 25 28.14 -24.99 29.11
N LEU A 26 27.40 -25.99 28.63
CA LEU A 26 26.40 -26.73 29.41
C LEU A 26 26.87 -27.22 30.80
N PRO A 27 28.08 -27.81 30.97
CA PRO A 27 28.56 -28.24 32.28
C PRO A 27 28.88 -27.08 33.26
N LEU A 28 29.03 -25.83 32.77
CA LEU A 28 29.31 -24.65 33.59
C LEU A 28 28.05 -24.06 34.29
N ARG A 29 26.93 -24.80 34.29
CA ARG A 29 25.66 -24.45 34.96
C ARG A 29 25.22 -23.01 34.65
N SER A 30 25.10 -22.15 35.67
CA SER A 30 24.51 -20.80 35.56
C SER A 30 25.27 -19.90 34.60
N VAL A 31 26.61 -19.91 34.67
CA VAL A 31 27.45 -19.09 33.77
C VAL A 31 27.30 -19.59 32.32
N GLY A 32 27.28 -20.91 32.13
CA GLY A 32 27.04 -21.52 30.83
C GLY A 32 25.70 -21.10 30.22
N ILE A 33 24.62 -21.15 31.00
CA ILE A 33 23.28 -20.76 30.56
C ILE A 33 23.23 -19.27 30.18
N TYR A 34 23.88 -18.39 30.94
CA TYR A 34 23.93 -16.96 30.62
C TYR A 34 24.66 -16.68 29.32
N VAL A 35 25.80 -17.32 29.09
CA VAL A 35 26.55 -17.21 27.83
C VAL A 35 25.73 -17.76 26.65
N ILE A 36 25.00 -18.86 26.85
CA ILE A 36 24.09 -19.40 25.83
C ILE A 36 22.99 -18.39 25.48
N MET A 37 22.33 -17.80 26.48
CA MET A 37 21.23 -16.85 26.27
C MET A 37 21.69 -15.52 25.64
N ILE A 38 22.83 -14.97 26.07
CA ILE A 38 23.31 -13.66 25.59
C ILE A 38 24.02 -13.79 24.24
N LEU A 39 24.79 -14.85 23.99
CA LEU A 39 25.67 -14.93 22.82
C LEU A 39 25.25 -16.00 21.83
N ILE A 40 25.04 -17.24 22.28
CA ILE A 40 24.79 -18.35 21.34
C ILE A 40 23.41 -18.23 20.69
N LEU A 41 22.36 -17.99 21.48
CA LEU A 41 20.99 -17.94 20.96
C LEU A 41 20.81 -16.78 19.96
N PRO A 42 21.26 -15.54 20.23
CA PRO A 42 21.16 -14.48 19.24
C PRO A 42 22.01 -14.76 17.99
N SER A 43 23.23 -15.29 18.17
CA SER A 43 24.13 -15.60 17.05
C SER A 43 23.59 -16.69 16.15
N THR A 44 23.03 -17.77 16.71
CA THR A 44 22.41 -18.83 15.92
C THR A 44 21.25 -18.27 15.09
N ALA A 45 20.39 -17.44 15.70
CA ALA A 45 19.26 -16.85 15.01
C ALA A 45 19.66 -15.83 13.91
N LEU A 46 20.75 -15.09 14.13
CA LEU A 46 21.36 -14.25 13.09
C LEU A 46 21.82 -15.11 11.90
N ILE A 47 22.58 -16.16 12.17
CA ILE A 47 23.17 -17.03 11.13
C ILE A 47 22.09 -17.81 10.38
N THR A 48 21.06 -18.32 11.07
CA THR A 48 19.93 -19.01 10.42
C THR A 48 19.20 -18.07 9.47
N THR A 49 18.93 -16.84 9.89
CA THR A 49 18.22 -15.86 9.06
C THR A 49 19.05 -15.46 7.83
N ILE A 50 20.37 -15.30 7.98
CA ILE A 50 21.26 -15.02 6.86
C ILE A 50 21.34 -16.22 5.89
N LEU A 51 21.37 -17.46 6.42
CA LEU A 51 21.34 -18.66 5.60
C LEU A 51 20.03 -18.75 4.79
N ILE A 52 18.88 -18.51 5.43
CA ILE A 52 17.58 -18.45 4.76
C ILE A 52 17.58 -17.39 3.66
N SER A 53 18.14 -16.20 3.94
CA SER A 53 18.30 -15.14 2.94
C SER A 53 19.08 -15.62 1.71
N ASP A 54 20.24 -16.27 1.89
CA ASP A 54 21.07 -16.74 0.79
C ASP A 54 20.36 -17.85 -0.05
N PHE A 55 19.49 -18.65 0.58
CA PHE A 55 18.61 -19.59 -0.13
C PHE A 55 17.51 -18.88 -0.94
N VAL A 56 16.84 -17.90 -0.34
CA VAL A 56 15.73 -17.15 -0.95
C VAL A 56 16.20 -16.20 -2.05
N LYS A 57 17.47 -15.77 -2.03
CA LYS A 57 18.07 -14.81 -2.98
C LYS A 57 17.82 -15.14 -4.45
N HIS A 58 17.73 -16.42 -4.80
CA HIS A 58 17.49 -16.88 -6.17
C HIS A 58 16.04 -16.70 -6.63
N ARG A 59 15.09 -16.72 -5.69
CA ARG A 59 13.66 -16.54 -5.98
C ARG A 59 13.24 -15.07 -5.87
N ASN A 60 13.78 -14.36 -4.88
CA ASN A 60 13.46 -12.95 -4.67
C ASN A 60 14.63 -12.23 -3.99
N ALA A 61 15.36 -11.43 -4.77
CA ALA A 61 16.52 -10.68 -4.29
C ALA A 61 16.16 -9.61 -3.24
N PHE A 62 14.98 -8.99 -3.37
CA PHE A 62 14.50 -7.98 -2.43
C PHE A 62 14.20 -8.59 -1.05
N ILE A 63 13.48 -9.71 -1.01
CA ILE A 63 13.19 -10.43 0.26
C ILE A 63 14.48 -10.91 0.91
N ALA A 64 15.43 -11.42 0.12
CA ALA A 64 16.73 -11.83 0.65
C ALA A 64 17.49 -10.66 1.28
N ASP A 65 17.48 -9.47 0.65
CA ASP A 65 18.14 -8.29 1.20
C ASP A 65 17.50 -7.83 2.52
N ILE A 66 16.16 -7.81 2.59
CA ILE A 66 15.40 -7.54 3.83
C ILE A 66 15.79 -8.53 4.93
N LEU A 67 15.77 -9.84 4.63
CA LEU A 67 16.10 -10.86 5.61
C LEU A 67 17.51 -10.67 6.16
N LYS A 68 18.49 -10.40 5.29
CA LYS A 68 19.90 -10.29 5.66
C LYS A 68 20.25 -9.01 6.40
N ARG A 69 19.68 -7.88 5.98
CA ARG A 69 20.10 -6.54 6.43
C ARG A 69 19.17 -5.91 7.45
N LEU A 70 17.92 -6.37 7.53
CA LEU A 70 16.91 -5.83 8.43
C LEU A 70 16.45 -6.88 9.45
N VAL A 71 15.98 -8.04 9.00
CA VAL A 71 15.42 -9.06 9.92
C VAL A 71 16.51 -9.69 10.78
N ALA A 72 17.62 -10.16 10.18
CA ALA A 72 18.67 -10.85 10.92
C ALA A 72 19.28 -9.96 12.03
N PRO A 73 19.68 -8.70 11.77
CA PRO A 73 20.18 -7.81 12.82
C PRO A 73 19.12 -7.45 13.87
N SER A 74 17.86 -7.24 13.46
CA SER A 74 16.77 -6.91 14.41
C SER A 74 16.48 -8.07 15.35
N LEU A 75 16.46 -9.29 14.82
CA LEU A 75 16.20 -10.50 15.59
C LEU A 75 17.36 -10.83 16.53
N PHE A 76 18.61 -10.62 16.08
CA PHE A 76 19.79 -10.68 16.96
C PHE A 76 19.67 -9.72 18.13
N ILE A 77 19.36 -8.45 17.88
CA ILE A 77 19.22 -7.44 18.93
C ILE A 77 18.07 -7.77 19.89
N TYR A 78 16.94 -8.21 19.35
CA TYR A 78 15.78 -8.61 20.17
C TYR A 78 16.13 -9.74 21.13
N LEU A 79 16.76 -10.81 20.64
CA LEU A 79 17.16 -11.94 21.48
C LEU A 79 18.28 -11.58 22.45
N LEU A 80 19.27 -10.77 22.03
CA LEU A 80 20.35 -10.30 22.89
C LEU A 80 19.81 -9.52 24.08
N ILE A 81 18.94 -8.55 23.80
CA ILE A 81 18.31 -7.73 24.84
C ILE A 81 17.37 -8.58 25.69
N GLY A 82 16.61 -9.50 25.10
CA GLY A 82 15.79 -10.46 25.83
C GLY A 82 16.60 -11.28 26.83
N GLY A 83 17.72 -11.86 26.39
CA GLY A 83 18.64 -12.61 27.24
C GLY A 83 19.22 -11.78 28.38
N LEU A 84 19.69 -10.56 28.08
CA LEU A 84 20.16 -9.61 29.10
C LEU A 84 19.05 -9.23 30.10
N THR A 85 17.82 -9.00 29.60
CA THR A 85 16.65 -8.68 30.43
C THR A 85 16.35 -9.81 31.39
N SER A 86 16.32 -11.06 30.91
CA SER A 86 16.05 -12.22 31.75
C SER A 86 17.08 -12.36 32.88
N ILE A 87 18.35 -12.12 32.61
CA ILE A 87 19.42 -12.18 33.62
C ILE A 87 19.26 -11.06 34.64
N LEU A 88 19.07 -9.82 34.18
CA LEU A 88 18.86 -8.67 35.06
C LEU A 88 17.62 -8.83 35.93
N VAL A 89 16.53 -9.39 35.41
CA VAL A 89 15.29 -9.64 36.17
C VAL A 89 15.51 -10.73 37.23
N LEU A 90 16.31 -11.76 36.94
CA LEU A 90 16.63 -12.82 37.90
C LEU A 90 17.41 -12.28 39.10
N ASP A 91 18.40 -11.41 38.85
CA ASP A 91 19.28 -10.85 39.88
C ASP A 91 18.64 -9.66 40.62
N TYR A 92 17.80 -8.87 39.93
CA TYR A 92 17.17 -7.64 40.47
C TYR A 92 15.64 -7.70 40.44
N ARG A 93 15.07 -8.77 41.01
CA ARG A 93 13.61 -9.04 40.99
C ARG A 93 12.73 -7.87 41.43
N ALA A 94 13.16 -7.12 42.44
CA ALA A 94 12.44 -5.94 42.95
C ALA A 94 12.24 -4.84 41.90
N TYR A 95 13.13 -4.76 40.90
CA TYR A 95 13.09 -3.78 39.82
C TYR A 95 12.67 -4.39 38.48
N SER A 96 12.16 -5.63 38.47
CA SER A 96 11.82 -6.40 37.27
C SER A 96 10.92 -5.62 36.29
N LEU A 97 9.94 -4.88 36.81
CA LEU A 97 9.04 -4.08 36.00
C LEU A 97 9.81 -2.96 35.26
N VAL A 98 10.59 -2.16 35.99
CA VAL A 98 11.39 -1.06 35.41
C VAL A 98 12.41 -1.58 34.41
N ILE A 99 13.10 -2.68 34.74
CA ILE A 99 14.07 -3.34 33.85
C ILE A 99 13.39 -3.77 32.56
N ASN A 100 12.22 -4.42 32.63
CA ASN A 100 11.48 -4.83 31.44
C ASN A 100 11.10 -3.63 30.57
N TYR A 101 10.63 -2.52 31.15
CA TYR A 101 10.29 -1.32 30.38
C TYR A 101 11.52 -0.72 29.69
N LEU A 102 12.63 -0.54 30.41
CA LEU A 102 13.86 0.06 29.85
C LEU A 102 14.49 -0.80 28.76
N MET A 103 14.53 -2.13 28.96
CA MET A 103 15.09 -3.05 27.97
C MET A 103 14.21 -3.14 26.72
N ASN A 104 12.89 -3.14 26.86
CA ASN A 104 11.98 -3.06 25.70
C ASN A 104 12.13 -1.74 24.95
N PHE A 105 12.26 -0.61 25.65
CA PHE A 105 12.59 0.68 25.03
C PHE A 105 13.86 0.58 24.18
N LEU A 106 14.95 0.05 24.76
CA LEU A 106 16.23 -0.07 24.08
C LEU A 106 16.12 -0.97 22.84
N ALA A 107 15.46 -2.12 22.95
CA ALA A 107 15.28 -3.05 21.83
C ALA A 107 14.51 -2.41 20.68
N LEU A 108 13.36 -1.80 20.99
CA LEU A 108 12.50 -1.19 19.97
C LEU A 108 13.16 0.03 19.33
N LEU A 109 13.91 0.84 20.10
CA LEU A 109 14.64 1.97 19.55
C LEU A 109 15.75 1.51 18.59
N ILE A 110 16.55 0.50 18.96
CA ILE A 110 17.60 -0.02 18.09
C ILE A 110 16.98 -0.64 16.82
N ILE A 111 15.94 -1.46 16.95
CA ILE A 111 15.22 -2.04 15.80
C ILE A 111 14.67 -0.93 14.89
N GLY A 112 14.02 0.08 15.47
CA GLY A 112 13.51 1.23 14.73
C GLY A 112 14.61 1.98 13.96
N THR A 113 15.79 2.18 14.56
CA THR A 113 16.93 2.81 13.87
C THR A 113 17.51 1.94 12.76
N ILE A 114 17.58 0.62 12.94
CA ILE A 114 18.00 -0.33 11.88
C ILE A 114 17.06 -0.23 10.68
N ILE A 115 15.75 -0.19 10.92
CA ILE A 115 14.74 -0.07 9.88
C ILE A 115 14.86 1.28 9.14
N ASN A 116 15.04 2.40 9.88
CA ASN A 116 15.23 3.72 9.26
C ASN A 116 16.51 3.80 8.42
N ARG A 117 17.59 3.16 8.89
CA ARG A 117 18.84 3.09 8.14
C ARG A 117 18.68 2.24 6.88
N TYR A 118 17.83 1.21 6.92
CA TYR A 118 17.51 0.42 5.74
C TYR A 118 16.65 1.22 4.74
N SER A 119 15.65 1.98 5.21
CA SER A 119 14.74 2.76 4.34
C SER A 119 15.48 3.79 3.50
N THR A 120 16.57 4.36 4.02
CA THR A 120 17.38 5.40 3.35
C THR A 120 18.43 4.86 2.36
N ARG A 121 18.53 3.53 2.18
CA ARG A 121 19.50 2.94 1.25
C ARG A 121 19.02 3.01 -0.19
N ARG A 122 19.96 3.27 -1.11
CA ARG A 122 19.73 3.36 -2.58
C ARG A 122 19.10 2.11 -3.21
N MET A 123 19.13 0.94 -2.56
CA MET A 123 18.51 -0.29 -3.06
C MET A 123 16.97 -0.30 -2.93
N VAL A 124 16.40 0.65 -2.19
CA VAL A 124 14.97 0.86 -2.09
C VAL A 124 14.55 1.74 -3.27
N GLU A 125 14.58 1.19 -4.49
CA GLU A 125 14.32 1.92 -5.74
C GLU A 125 12.86 2.41 -5.83
N GLU A 126 11.94 1.71 -5.16
CA GLU A 126 10.55 2.12 -5.08
C GLU A 126 10.30 3.06 -3.88
N ARG A 127 10.00 4.33 -4.18
CA ARG A 127 9.64 5.36 -3.19
C ARG A 127 8.51 4.96 -2.22
N ASN A 128 7.67 3.99 -2.58
CA ASN A 128 6.62 3.45 -1.70
C ASN A 128 7.20 2.54 -0.61
N SER A 129 8.19 1.72 -0.96
CA SER A 129 8.87 0.85 0.00
C SER A 129 9.71 1.65 1.01
N GLU A 130 10.31 2.78 0.60
CA GLU A 130 10.97 3.72 1.52
C GLU A 130 9.99 4.25 2.59
N LEU A 131 8.83 4.75 2.16
CA LEU A 131 7.81 5.28 3.07
C LEU A 131 7.29 4.21 4.03
N LEU A 132 7.10 2.97 3.54
CA LEU A 132 6.68 1.84 4.37
C LEU A 132 7.68 1.58 5.49
N PHE A 133 8.97 1.41 5.16
CA PHE A 133 10.00 1.16 6.18
C PHE A 133 10.15 2.35 7.12
N ARG A 134 10.00 3.58 6.63
CA ARG A 134 10.05 4.78 7.48
C ARG A 134 8.92 4.81 8.51
N TYR A 135 7.70 4.44 8.13
CA TYR A 135 6.58 4.36 9.09
C TYR A 135 6.70 3.17 10.03
N LEU A 136 7.19 2.04 9.54
CA LEU A 136 7.51 0.91 10.39
C LEU A 136 8.57 1.30 11.44
N SER A 137 9.59 2.06 11.06
CA SER A 137 10.56 2.63 11.99
C SER A 137 9.89 3.55 13.03
N TYR A 138 9.02 4.46 12.60
CA TYR A 138 8.28 5.33 13.52
C TYR A 138 7.41 4.54 14.49
N PHE A 139 6.74 3.48 14.04
CA PHE A 139 6.03 2.57 14.94
C PHE A 139 6.94 2.05 16.06
N PHE A 140 8.10 1.48 15.72
CA PHE A 140 9.03 0.95 16.72
C PHE A 140 9.60 2.04 17.65
N ILE A 141 9.96 3.21 17.11
CA ILE A 141 10.49 4.32 17.91
C ILE A 141 9.45 4.87 18.89
N PHE A 142 8.23 5.15 18.42
CA PHE A 142 7.15 5.64 19.28
C PHE A 142 6.72 4.59 20.30
N LEU A 143 6.60 3.32 19.90
CA LEU A 143 6.30 2.26 20.87
C LEU A 143 7.40 2.15 21.94
N GLY A 144 8.68 2.23 21.52
CA GLY A 144 9.82 2.30 22.43
C GLY A 144 9.72 3.47 23.42
N LEU A 145 9.44 4.69 22.94
CA LEU A 145 9.21 5.85 23.80
C LEU A 145 8.05 5.60 24.78
N GLY A 146 7.00 4.92 24.35
CA GLY A 146 5.93 4.47 25.23
C GLY A 146 6.45 3.64 26.38
N TYR A 147 7.30 2.64 26.12
CA TYR A 147 7.93 1.86 27.19
C TYR A 147 8.81 2.71 28.11
N LEU A 148 9.57 3.66 27.58
CA LEU A 148 10.40 4.56 28.41
C LEU A 148 9.54 5.40 29.38
N PHE A 149 8.51 6.07 28.86
CA PHE A 149 7.63 6.91 29.68
C PHE A 149 6.70 6.10 30.58
N GLY A 150 6.30 4.91 30.14
CA GLY A 150 5.56 3.94 30.95
C GLY A 150 6.35 3.44 32.16
N ALA A 151 7.70 3.40 32.07
CA ALA A 151 8.56 3.10 33.21
C ALA A 151 8.48 4.17 34.31
N VAL A 152 8.28 5.43 33.93
CA VAL A 152 8.15 6.57 34.86
C VAL A 152 6.75 6.60 35.46
N TYR A 153 5.73 6.56 34.61
CA TYR A 153 4.34 6.55 35.02
C TYR A 153 3.51 5.83 33.96
N LEU A 154 2.88 4.71 34.33
CA LEU A 154 2.20 3.83 33.39
C LEU A 154 1.23 4.56 32.43
N PRO A 155 0.42 5.54 32.87
CA PRO A 155 -0.42 6.30 31.96
C PRO A 155 0.32 7.10 30.89
N LEU A 156 1.58 7.50 31.08
CA LEU A 156 2.37 8.17 30.03
C LEU A 156 2.78 7.24 28.89
N PHE A 157 2.48 5.94 28.96
CA PHE A 157 2.63 5.00 27.85
C PHE A 157 1.67 5.31 26.69
N TYR A 158 0.42 5.66 26.99
CA TYR A 158 -0.69 5.74 26.02
C TYR A 158 -0.51 6.75 24.87
N PRO A 159 0.04 7.97 25.05
CA PRO A 159 0.27 8.92 23.95
C PRO A 159 1.18 8.34 22.87
N PHE A 160 2.23 7.64 23.30
CA PHE A 160 3.23 7.04 22.43
C PHE A 160 2.74 5.71 21.83
N ALA A 161 1.96 4.93 22.59
CA ALA A 161 1.33 3.73 22.07
C ALA A 161 0.29 4.07 20.99
N ALA A 162 -0.57 5.05 21.21
CA ALA A 162 -1.58 5.48 20.25
C ALA A 162 -0.93 5.98 18.94
N THR A 163 0.12 6.81 19.04
CA THR A 163 0.90 7.24 17.87
C THR A 163 1.55 6.08 17.13
N SER A 164 2.12 5.11 17.86
CA SER A 164 2.71 3.92 17.23
C SER A 164 1.68 3.15 16.40
N ILE A 165 0.48 2.94 16.94
CA ILE A 165 -0.61 2.21 16.25
C ILE A 165 -0.99 2.92 14.95
N ILE A 166 -1.09 4.26 14.94
CA ILE A 166 -1.35 5.00 13.70
C ILE A 166 -0.27 4.72 12.65
N TYR A 167 1.01 4.76 13.01
CA TYR A 167 2.08 4.46 12.07
C TYR A 167 2.03 3.02 11.57
N LEU A 168 1.67 2.06 12.43
CA LEU A 168 1.47 0.67 12.03
C LEU A 168 0.32 0.53 11.04
N LEU A 169 -0.83 1.16 11.29
CA LEU A 169 -2.01 1.14 10.42
C LEU A 169 -1.77 1.82 9.07
N LEU A 170 -0.86 2.81 9.01
CA LEU A 170 -0.47 3.45 7.76
C LEU A 170 0.42 2.55 6.87
N THR A 171 1.09 1.53 7.42
CA THR A 171 1.95 0.63 6.62
C THR A 171 1.19 -0.17 5.56
N PRO A 172 0.05 -0.85 5.82
CA PRO A 172 -0.70 -1.55 4.78
C PRO A 172 -1.35 -0.57 3.79
N VAL A 173 -1.73 0.63 4.23
CA VAL A 173 -2.33 1.65 3.36
C VAL A 173 -1.37 2.04 2.24
N ILE A 174 -0.07 2.18 2.52
CA ILE A 174 0.96 2.45 1.50
C ILE A 174 1.08 1.32 0.47
N MET A 175 0.78 0.08 0.85
CA MET A 175 0.84 -1.06 -0.05
C MET A 175 -0.36 -1.13 -1.03
N ILE A 176 -1.43 -0.39 -0.78
CA ILE A 176 -2.59 -0.33 -1.68
C ILE A 176 -2.21 0.49 -2.91
N ARG A 177 -1.80 -0.20 -3.97
CA ARG A 177 -1.50 0.41 -5.27
C ARG A 177 -2.77 0.49 -6.09
N SER A 178 -3.42 1.65 -6.09
CA SER A 178 -4.52 1.96 -7.02
C SER A 178 -4.06 3.03 -8.01
N PRO A 179 -4.17 2.79 -9.32
CA PRO A 179 -3.85 3.82 -10.33
C PRO A 179 -4.78 5.04 -10.27
N ARG A 180 -5.94 4.93 -9.60
CA ARG A 180 -6.96 6.00 -9.51
C ARG A 180 -7.02 6.72 -8.17
N ILE A 181 -6.39 6.18 -7.12
CA ILE A 181 -6.40 6.78 -5.79
C ILE A 181 -4.97 7.16 -5.45
N ASP A 182 -4.70 8.46 -5.42
CA ASP A 182 -3.42 8.95 -4.91
C ASP A 182 -3.40 8.83 -3.37
N VAL A 183 -3.16 7.61 -2.90
CA VAL A 183 -2.99 7.25 -1.49
C VAL A 183 -1.94 8.15 -0.82
N ARG A 184 -1.03 8.74 -1.60
CA ARG A 184 0.00 9.65 -1.13
C ARG A 184 -0.57 10.97 -0.58
N ARG A 185 -1.70 11.46 -1.09
CA ARG A 185 -2.36 12.68 -0.59
C ARG A 185 -2.98 12.44 0.80
N ILE A 186 -3.55 11.24 1.00
CA ILE A 186 -4.10 10.76 2.29
C ILE A 186 -2.95 10.53 3.30
N VAL A 187 -1.87 9.89 2.85
CA VAL A 187 -0.69 9.58 3.67
C VAL A 187 0.18 10.82 3.98
N GLY A 188 0.13 11.85 3.13
CA GLY A 188 0.80 13.14 3.36
C GLY A 188 0.37 13.84 4.65
N ASN A 189 -0.84 13.53 5.15
CA ASN A 189 -1.37 14.01 6.43
C ASN A 189 -1.11 13.09 7.64
N SER A 190 -0.27 12.08 7.49
CA SER A 190 0.13 11.14 8.56
C SER A 190 0.59 11.83 9.85
N ARG A 191 1.28 12.98 9.74
CA ARG A 191 1.72 13.75 10.93
C ARG A 191 0.55 14.31 11.73
N SER A 192 -0.50 14.82 11.06
CA SER A 192 -1.68 15.33 11.78
C SER A 192 -2.46 14.21 12.46
N LEU A 193 -2.55 13.03 11.83
CA LEU A 193 -3.18 11.85 12.44
C LEU A 193 -2.39 11.36 13.65
N ALA A 194 -1.07 11.29 13.54
CA ALA A 194 -0.20 10.94 14.65
C ALA A 194 -0.32 11.96 15.79
N LEU A 195 -0.31 13.27 15.51
CA LEU A 195 -0.50 14.31 16.53
C LEU A 195 -1.88 14.22 17.21
N ALA A 196 -2.95 13.96 16.45
CA ALA A 196 -4.27 13.75 17.02
C ALA A 196 -4.29 12.52 17.95
N ALA A 197 -3.72 11.40 17.52
CA ALA A 197 -3.61 10.19 18.35
C ALA A 197 -2.75 10.41 19.59
N PHE A 198 -1.66 11.18 19.48
CA PHE A 198 -0.85 11.59 20.63
C PHE A 198 -1.68 12.40 21.63
N GLY A 199 -2.47 13.37 21.14
CA GLY A 199 -3.37 14.18 21.96
C GLY A 199 -4.43 13.34 22.67
N ILE A 200 -5.03 12.37 21.97
CA ILE A 200 -6.00 11.42 22.55
C ILE A 200 -5.34 10.56 23.63
N GLY A 201 -4.14 10.05 23.38
CA GLY A 201 -3.42 9.27 24.37
C GLY A 201 -2.98 10.11 25.57
N LEU A 202 -2.58 11.37 25.39
CA LEU A 202 -2.29 12.32 26.47
C LEU A 202 -3.52 12.62 27.32
N LEU A 203 -4.67 12.79 26.67
CA LEU A 203 -5.95 12.97 27.34
C LEU A 203 -6.26 11.75 28.23
N TYR A 204 -6.10 10.55 27.69
CA TYR A 204 -6.27 9.32 28.47
C TYR A 204 -5.28 9.25 29.65
N SER A 205 -4.01 9.62 29.44
CA SER A 205 -3.01 9.71 30.51
C SER A 205 -3.46 10.65 31.63
N LEU A 206 -3.99 11.82 31.27
CA LEU A 206 -4.42 12.84 32.21
C LEU A 206 -5.67 12.43 32.99
N LEU A 207 -6.60 11.70 32.36
CA LEU A 207 -7.78 11.15 33.05
C LEU A 207 -7.41 10.02 34.01
N SER A 208 -6.32 9.29 33.73
CA SER A 208 -5.86 8.18 34.57
C SER A 208 -5.17 8.64 35.87
N ILE A 209 -4.84 9.93 35.99
CA ILE A 209 -4.29 10.51 37.22
C ILE A 209 -5.41 10.63 38.25
N THR A 210 -5.24 9.99 39.41
CA THR A 210 -6.16 10.11 40.55
C THR A 210 -6.30 11.57 40.99
N LYS A 211 -7.51 12.13 40.86
CA LYS A 211 -7.86 13.52 41.15
C LYS A 211 -9.16 13.57 41.97
N PRO A 212 -9.42 14.68 42.69
CA PRO A 212 -10.73 14.94 43.31
C PRO A 212 -11.86 14.85 42.27
N THR A 213 -13.00 14.27 42.65
CA THR A 213 -14.14 13.99 41.75
C THR A 213 -14.66 15.23 41.02
N THR A 214 -14.67 16.39 41.68
CA THR A 214 -15.07 17.67 41.08
C THR A 214 -14.16 18.10 39.94
N TRP A 215 -12.84 17.98 40.11
CA TRP A 215 -11.85 18.33 39.08
C TRP A 215 -11.91 17.38 37.90
N ASN A 216 -12.21 16.11 38.13
CA ASN A 216 -12.34 15.12 37.08
C ASN A 216 -13.47 15.49 36.10
N THR A 217 -14.63 15.96 36.61
CA THR A 217 -15.76 16.39 35.77
C THR A 217 -15.40 17.59 34.90
N TYR A 218 -14.77 18.63 35.45
CA TYR A 218 -14.35 19.80 34.66
C TYR A 218 -13.29 19.46 33.62
N ILE A 219 -12.31 18.65 33.98
CA ILE A 219 -11.26 18.17 33.08
C ILE A 219 -11.88 17.35 31.96
N LEU A 220 -12.82 16.45 32.27
CA LEU A 220 -13.52 15.62 31.29
C LEU A 220 -14.38 16.46 30.33
N ILE A 221 -15.08 17.49 30.81
CA ILE A 221 -15.85 18.41 29.95
C ILE A 221 -14.94 19.19 29.00
N VAL A 222 -13.88 19.82 29.52
CA VAL A 222 -12.89 20.55 28.69
C VAL A 222 -12.29 19.62 27.64
N PHE A 223 -12.03 18.37 28.02
CA PHE A 223 -11.50 17.37 27.10
C PHE A 223 -12.48 16.87 26.06
N ILE A 224 -13.75 16.67 26.38
CA ILE A 224 -14.78 16.36 25.39
C ILE A 224 -14.85 17.48 24.35
N VAL A 225 -14.78 18.73 24.77
CA VAL A 225 -14.79 19.88 23.87
C VAL A 225 -13.55 19.86 22.96
N ILE A 226 -12.34 19.71 23.51
CA ILE A 226 -11.10 19.67 22.73
C ILE A 226 -11.08 18.47 21.77
N ALA A 227 -11.47 17.28 22.24
CA ALA A 227 -11.51 16.06 21.42
C ALA A 227 -12.55 16.19 20.30
N SER A 228 -13.72 16.77 20.58
CA SER A 228 -14.75 17.03 19.56
C SER A 228 -14.22 17.99 18.50
N ILE A 229 -13.58 19.09 18.91
CA ILE A 229 -12.95 20.04 17.96
C ILE A 229 -11.87 19.34 17.14
N ALA A 230 -11.03 18.52 17.75
CA ALA A 230 -9.96 17.79 17.05
C ALA A 230 -10.51 16.74 16.06
N ILE A 231 -11.56 16.01 16.43
CA ILE A 231 -12.24 15.04 15.56
C ILE A 231 -12.94 15.76 14.41
N ILE A 232 -13.64 16.87 14.69
CA ILE A 232 -14.28 17.70 13.65
C ILE A 232 -13.21 18.26 12.70
N TYR A 233 -12.11 18.78 13.23
CA TYR A 233 -11.02 19.32 12.42
C TYR A 233 -10.34 18.22 11.57
N ALA A 234 -10.03 17.07 12.15
CA ALA A 234 -9.45 15.94 11.44
C ALA A 234 -10.43 15.38 10.37
N GLY A 235 -11.70 15.26 10.73
CA GLY A 235 -12.79 14.85 9.84
C GLY A 235 -12.97 15.84 8.68
N TYR A 236 -13.00 17.14 8.96
CA TYR A 236 -13.06 18.21 7.95
C TYR A 236 -11.85 18.18 7.01
N ARG A 237 -10.65 17.97 7.55
CA ARG A 237 -9.42 17.89 6.77
C ARG A 237 -9.37 16.64 5.88
N LEU A 238 -9.83 15.50 6.41
CA LEU A 238 -10.00 14.27 5.64
C LEU A 238 -11.09 14.43 4.58
N TYR A 239 -12.19 15.10 4.90
CA TYR A 239 -13.30 15.38 3.99
C TYR A 239 -12.84 16.26 2.82
N ILE A 240 -12.12 17.36 3.07
CA ILE A 240 -11.53 18.19 2.00
C ILE A 240 -10.52 17.41 1.16
N SER A 241 -9.67 16.61 1.81
CA SER A 241 -8.71 15.77 1.09
C SER A 241 -9.41 14.69 0.25
N GLY A 242 -10.55 14.18 0.70
CA GLY A 242 -11.39 13.25 -0.03
C GLY A 242 -12.15 13.92 -1.18
N LEU A 243 -12.68 15.13 -0.97
CA LEU A 243 -13.33 15.94 -2.00
C LEU A 243 -12.38 16.24 -3.16
N THR A 244 -11.14 16.62 -2.88
CA THR A 244 -10.15 16.84 -3.95
C THR A 244 -9.75 15.55 -4.71
N VAL A 245 -9.98 14.37 -4.13
CA VAL A 245 -9.85 13.10 -4.87
C VAL A 245 -11.13 12.83 -5.67
N LEU A 246 -12.30 13.14 -5.11
CA LEU A 246 -13.59 13.00 -5.78
C LEU A 246 -13.71 13.94 -6.98
N GLU A 247 -13.29 15.19 -6.85
CA GLU A 247 -13.22 16.20 -7.91
C GLU A 247 -12.31 15.73 -9.04
N ASN A 248 -11.15 15.16 -8.72
CA ASN A 248 -10.25 14.61 -9.74
C ASN A 248 -10.87 13.40 -10.46
N VAL A 249 -11.59 12.53 -9.73
CA VAL A 249 -12.29 11.37 -10.30
C VAL A 249 -13.50 11.82 -11.12
N GLU A 250 -14.19 12.88 -10.68
CA GLU A 250 -15.30 13.50 -11.39
C GLU A 250 -14.82 14.19 -12.66
N GLU A 251 -13.72 14.94 -12.64
CA GLU A 251 -13.08 15.51 -13.83
C GLU A 251 -12.63 14.41 -14.80
N GLU A 252 -12.06 13.30 -14.29
CA GLU A 252 -11.66 12.15 -15.12
C GLU A 252 -12.89 11.47 -15.73
N LEU A 253 -13.99 11.30 -14.97
CA LEU A 253 -15.28 10.79 -15.46
C LEU A 253 -15.95 11.76 -16.45
N TYR A 254 -15.83 13.06 -16.22
CA TYR A 254 -16.39 14.12 -17.05
C TYR A 254 -15.64 14.22 -18.37
N GLU A 255 -14.31 14.11 -18.37
CA GLU A 255 -13.50 14.02 -19.59
C GLU A 255 -13.78 12.73 -20.37
N VAL A 256 -14.03 11.61 -19.67
CA VAL A 256 -14.44 10.34 -20.30
C VAL A 256 -15.86 10.44 -20.88
N HIS A 257 -16.83 11.03 -20.17
CA HIS A 257 -18.21 11.20 -20.64
C HIS A 257 -18.41 12.36 -21.61
N LYS A 258 -17.52 13.36 -21.63
CA LYS A 258 -17.49 14.43 -22.64
C LYS A 258 -17.07 13.89 -24.01
N ARG A 259 -16.38 12.75 -24.04
CA ARG A 259 -16.06 11.98 -25.26
C ARG A 259 -17.16 11.00 -25.66
N GLU A 260 -18.13 10.72 -24.78
CA GLU A 260 -19.36 10.04 -25.16
C GLU A 260 -20.32 11.11 -25.72
N ILE A 261 -20.55 11.05 -27.03
CA ILE A 261 -21.41 11.97 -27.75
C ILE A 261 -22.82 11.86 -27.16
N LYS A 262 -23.22 12.84 -26.35
CA LYS A 262 -24.55 12.91 -25.75
C LYS A 262 -25.53 13.43 -26.80
N ILE A 263 -26.03 12.54 -27.65
CA ILE A 263 -27.07 12.87 -28.61
C ILE A 263 -28.40 12.80 -27.88
N VAL A 264 -29.12 13.91 -27.83
CA VAL A 264 -30.48 13.98 -27.30
C VAL A 264 -31.36 13.11 -28.19
N PRO A 265 -32.03 12.05 -27.68
CA PRO A 265 -32.71 11.10 -28.53
C PRO A 265 -33.98 11.74 -29.09
N SER A 266 -33.95 12.14 -30.35
CA SER A 266 -35.17 12.14 -31.18
C SER A 266 -35.50 10.68 -31.52
N PRO A 267 -36.79 10.33 -31.73
CA PRO A 267 -37.19 8.98 -32.12
C PRO A 267 -36.56 8.50 -33.45
N GLU A 268 -36.03 9.42 -34.27
CA GLU A 268 -35.27 9.10 -35.49
C GLU A 268 -33.82 8.69 -35.17
N TYR A 269 -33.25 9.18 -34.07
CA TYR A 269 -31.87 8.91 -33.65
C TYR A 269 -31.69 7.58 -32.91
N SER A 270 -32.73 7.04 -32.28
CA SER A 270 -32.65 5.75 -31.57
C SER A 270 -32.46 4.57 -32.52
N LEU A 271 -33.05 4.64 -33.73
CA LEU A 271 -32.86 3.63 -34.77
C LEU A 271 -31.44 3.64 -35.33
N PHE A 272 -30.84 4.83 -35.46
CA PHE A 272 -29.44 4.99 -35.82
C PHE A 272 -28.51 4.42 -34.75
N GLU A 273 -28.76 4.76 -33.49
CA GLU A 273 -27.95 4.29 -32.36
C GLU A 273 -28.02 2.76 -32.23
N GLU A 274 -29.20 2.17 -32.41
CA GLU A 274 -29.35 0.71 -32.44
C GLU A 274 -28.56 0.09 -33.59
N ALA A 275 -28.61 0.67 -34.79
CA ALA A 275 -27.87 0.19 -35.96
C ALA A 275 -26.35 0.29 -35.79
N VAL A 276 -25.85 1.39 -35.20
CA VAL A 276 -24.43 1.56 -34.85
C VAL A 276 -24.00 0.54 -33.80
N LYS A 277 -24.81 0.35 -32.75
CA LYS A 277 -24.52 -0.62 -31.69
C LYS A 277 -24.49 -2.06 -32.22
N ASP A 278 -25.43 -2.42 -33.08
CA ASP A 278 -25.47 -3.73 -33.75
C ASP A 278 -24.25 -3.95 -34.67
N PHE A 279 -23.80 -2.90 -35.38
CA PHE A 279 -22.60 -2.98 -36.21
C PHE A 279 -21.32 -3.15 -35.37
N VAL A 280 -21.14 -2.34 -34.32
CA VAL A 280 -19.95 -2.41 -33.45
C VAL A 280 -19.89 -3.77 -32.73
N ALA A 281 -21.01 -4.22 -32.15
CA ALA A 281 -21.06 -5.47 -31.40
C ALA A 281 -20.99 -6.71 -32.30
N ASN A 282 -21.81 -6.76 -33.36
CA ASN A 282 -22.05 -7.99 -34.11
C ASN A 282 -21.49 -7.96 -35.54
N GLY A 283 -20.95 -6.84 -36.01
CA GLY A 283 -20.43 -6.67 -37.37
C GLY A 283 -21.53 -6.64 -38.44
N LYS A 284 -22.80 -6.49 -38.04
CA LYS A 284 -23.96 -6.45 -38.95
C LYS A 284 -24.12 -5.03 -39.52
N LYS A 285 -23.80 -4.86 -40.80
CA LYS A 285 -23.79 -3.56 -41.48
C LYS A 285 -25.10 -3.19 -42.19
N ASP A 286 -25.99 -4.14 -42.42
CA ASP A 286 -27.17 -3.96 -43.29
C ASP A 286 -28.11 -2.85 -42.78
N LYS A 287 -28.41 -2.85 -41.48
CA LYS A 287 -29.25 -1.82 -40.84
C LYS A 287 -28.60 -0.43 -40.91
N LEU A 288 -27.29 -0.36 -40.68
CA LEU A 288 -26.53 0.89 -40.70
C LEU A 288 -26.47 1.48 -42.12
N ILE A 289 -26.22 0.64 -43.13
CA ILE A 289 -26.24 1.05 -44.53
C ILE A 289 -27.64 1.54 -44.92
N ALA A 290 -28.70 0.79 -44.61
CA ALA A 290 -30.06 1.19 -44.96
C ALA A 290 -30.45 2.56 -44.36
N TYR A 291 -30.08 2.79 -43.10
CA TYR A 291 -30.33 4.07 -42.44
C TYR A 291 -29.52 5.21 -43.07
N LEU A 292 -28.22 5.02 -43.29
CA LEU A 292 -27.35 6.04 -43.87
C LEU A 292 -27.75 6.37 -45.32
N VAL A 293 -28.16 5.38 -46.12
CA VAL A 293 -28.70 5.60 -47.47
C VAL A 293 -29.97 6.45 -47.41
N HIS A 294 -30.88 6.16 -46.48
CA HIS A 294 -32.10 6.96 -46.30
C HIS A 294 -31.78 8.42 -45.94
N GLU A 295 -30.89 8.66 -44.98
CA GLU A 295 -30.47 10.01 -44.58
C GLU A 295 -29.78 10.76 -45.73
N LEU A 296 -28.84 10.11 -46.42
CA LEU A 296 -28.13 10.71 -47.55
C LEU A 296 -29.05 11.03 -48.73
N THR A 297 -30.07 10.20 -48.96
CA THR A 297 -31.09 10.44 -49.98
C THR A 297 -31.98 11.63 -49.59
N ASN A 298 -32.34 11.76 -48.31
CA ASN A 298 -33.08 12.91 -47.79
C ASN A 298 -32.27 14.21 -47.88
N ASP A 299 -30.95 14.12 -47.73
CA ASP A 299 -30.02 15.24 -47.94
C ASP A 299 -29.78 15.57 -49.44
N GLY A 300 -30.43 14.84 -50.37
CA GLY A 300 -30.47 15.15 -51.80
C GLY A 300 -29.24 14.69 -52.60
N LEU A 301 -28.45 13.75 -52.09
CA LEU A 301 -27.29 13.21 -52.79
C LEU A 301 -27.68 12.20 -53.86
N ASP A 302 -26.96 12.25 -54.98
CA ASP A 302 -27.14 11.29 -56.07
C ASP A 302 -26.59 9.91 -55.70
N TYR A 303 -27.15 8.87 -56.33
CA TYR A 303 -26.82 7.48 -56.04
C TYR A 303 -25.32 7.16 -56.12
N GLU A 304 -24.60 7.76 -57.07
CA GLU A 304 -23.14 7.57 -57.21
C GLU A 304 -22.38 8.14 -56.02
N ASP A 305 -22.78 9.32 -55.52
CA ASP A 305 -22.16 9.97 -54.35
C ASP A 305 -22.46 9.19 -53.06
N ILE A 306 -23.65 8.61 -52.94
CA ILE A 306 -24.04 7.75 -51.81
C ILE A 306 -23.16 6.49 -51.77
N ILE A 307 -22.94 5.85 -52.91
CA ILE A 307 -22.08 4.67 -52.99
C ILE A 307 -20.64 5.01 -52.66
N ASP A 308 -20.13 6.14 -53.16
CA ASP A 308 -18.74 6.55 -52.90
C ASP A 308 -18.51 6.80 -51.41
N LYS A 309 -19.39 7.55 -50.76
CA LYS A 309 -19.33 7.82 -49.31
C LYS A 309 -19.49 6.56 -48.46
N LEU A 310 -20.35 5.62 -48.86
CA LEU A 310 -20.58 4.38 -48.11
C LEU A 310 -19.65 3.23 -48.52
N SER A 311 -18.74 3.45 -49.47
CA SER A 311 -17.88 2.42 -50.05
C SER A 311 -17.07 1.66 -49.00
N LYS A 312 -16.52 2.35 -47.99
CA LYS A 312 -15.77 1.76 -46.87
C LYS A 312 -16.65 0.81 -46.03
N LEU A 313 -17.90 1.19 -45.76
CA LEU A 313 -18.84 0.38 -45.00
C LEU A 313 -19.36 -0.81 -45.84
N ILE A 314 -19.65 -0.58 -47.12
CA ILE A 314 -20.11 -1.62 -48.06
C ILE A 314 -19.03 -2.69 -48.25
N ASN A 315 -17.76 -2.29 -48.37
CA ASN A 315 -16.63 -3.19 -48.58
C ASN A 315 -16.10 -3.84 -47.28
N TYR A 316 -16.57 -3.42 -46.11
CA TYR A 316 -16.17 -4.01 -44.84
C TYR A 316 -16.58 -5.49 -44.76
N SER A 317 -15.62 -6.38 -44.49
CA SER A 317 -15.86 -7.80 -44.24
C SER A 317 -15.46 -8.15 -42.81
N SER A 318 -16.36 -8.80 -42.07
CA SER A 318 -16.10 -9.17 -40.69
C SER A 318 -15.23 -10.43 -40.62
N ILE A 319 -14.27 -10.43 -39.69
CA ILE A 319 -13.34 -11.55 -39.46
C ILE A 319 -14.02 -12.67 -38.64
N ALA A 320 -15.19 -12.36 -38.06
CA ALA A 320 -15.98 -13.16 -37.13
C ALA A 320 -16.49 -14.52 -37.65
N THR A 321 -16.23 -14.91 -38.91
CA THR A 321 -16.58 -16.24 -39.44
C THR A 321 -15.60 -17.35 -39.03
N CYS A 322 -14.45 -17.04 -38.43
CA CYS A 322 -13.45 -18.03 -38.02
C CYS A 322 -13.73 -18.64 -36.63
N ARG A 323 -13.75 -19.98 -36.54
CA ARG A 323 -14.15 -20.77 -35.35
C ARG A 323 -13.21 -20.69 -34.13
N LYS A 324 -12.06 -20.02 -34.24
CA LYS A 324 -11.09 -19.78 -33.15
C LYS A 324 -10.41 -18.42 -33.33
N ILE A 325 -10.95 -17.38 -32.70
CA ILE A 325 -10.39 -16.04 -32.72
C ILE A 325 -9.91 -15.68 -31.31
N SER A 326 -8.68 -15.18 -31.20
CA SER A 326 -8.14 -14.73 -29.91
C SER A 326 -8.82 -13.43 -29.47
N ARG A 327 -8.99 -13.25 -28.15
CA ARG A 327 -9.62 -12.04 -27.56
C ARG A 327 -9.01 -10.72 -28.09
N ARG A 328 -7.69 -10.71 -28.34
CA ARG A 328 -6.97 -9.54 -28.84
C ARG A 328 -7.39 -9.15 -30.27
N ILE A 329 -7.75 -10.11 -31.11
CA ILE A 329 -8.22 -9.86 -32.48
C ILE A 329 -9.64 -9.29 -32.44
N ILE A 330 -10.50 -9.78 -31.54
CA ILE A 330 -11.86 -9.23 -31.33
C ILE A 330 -11.77 -7.77 -30.84
N GLU A 331 -10.88 -7.47 -29.90
CA GLU A 331 -10.68 -6.11 -29.40
C GLU A 331 -10.12 -5.15 -30.48
N MET A 332 -9.26 -5.65 -31.38
CA MET A 332 -8.81 -4.89 -32.55
C MET A 332 -9.95 -4.67 -33.55
N GLU A 333 -10.74 -5.71 -33.85
CA GLU A 333 -11.86 -5.63 -34.79
C GLU A 333 -12.96 -4.67 -34.30
N ILE A 334 -13.24 -4.65 -32.99
CA ILE A 334 -14.18 -3.69 -32.40
C ILE A 334 -13.65 -2.26 -32.55
N ARG A 335 -12.34 -2.04 -32.35
CA ARG A 335 -11.72 -0.73 -32.54
C ARG A 335 -11.84 -0.28 -34.00
N ASP A 336 -11.51 -1.14 -34.94
CA ASP A 336 -11.58 -0.84 -36.38
C ASP A 336 -13.02 -0.48 -36.81
N ARG A 337 -14.03 -1.16 -36.25
CA ARG A 337 -15.46 -0.83 -36.49
C ARG A 337 -15.85 0.54 -35.95
N ILE A 338 -15.39 0.88 -34.74
CA ILE A 338 -15.66 2.19 -34.13
C ILE A 338 -14.99 3.30 -34.94
N ASP A 339 -13.75 3.10 -35.35
CA ASP A 339 -13.00 4.08 -36.15
C ASP A 339 -13.68 4.31 -37.50
N LEU A 340 -14.19 3.25 -38.15
CA LEU A 340 -14.93 3.35 -39.41
C LEU A 340 -16.26 4.11 -39.26
N VAL A 341 -17.02 3.90 -38.17
CA VAL A 341 -18.24 4.66 -37.90
C VAL A 341 -17.93 6.14 -37.64
N ASN A 342 -16.87 6.43 -36.87
CA ASN A 342 -16.46 7.79 -36.58
C ASN A 342 -15.98 8.54 -37.83
N GLU A 343 -15.24 7.87 -38.71
CA GLU A 343 -14.80 8.44 -39.98
C GLU A 343 -15.99 8.81 -40.87
N LEU A 344 -16.96 7.90 -41.03
CA LEU A 344 -18.19 8.15 -41.79
C LEU A 344 -19.01 9.29 -41.20
N LEU A 345 -19.20 9.30 -39.88
CA LEU A 345 -19.94 10.37 -39.20
C LEU A 345 -19.26 11.74 -39.36
N ASN A 346 -17.93 11.78 -39.29
CA ASN A 346 -17.19 13.03 -39.51
C ASN A 346 -17.30 13.51 -40.95
N GLU A 347 -17.23 12.60 -41.94
CA GLU A 347 -17.43 12.94 -43.35
C GLU A 347 -18.84 13.51 -43.59
N LEU A 348 -19.88 12.89 -43.02
CA LEU A 348 -21.28 13.32 -43.12
C LEU A 348 -21.56 14.67 -42.43
N LEU A 349 -21.00 14.88 -41.24
CA LEU A 349 -21.14 16.14 -40.50
C LEU A 349 -20.35 17.28 -41.15
N SER A 350 -19.21 16.98 -41.79
CA SER A 350 -18.43 17.99 -42.50
C SER A 350 -19.16 18.55 -43.74
N SER A 351 -19.94 17.71 -44.45
CA SER A 351 -20.72 18.15 -45.61
C SER A 351 -21.97 18.96 -45.26
N LYS A 352 -22.36 19.03 -43.97
CA LYS A 352 -23.53 19.80 -43.51
C LYS A 352 -23.19 21.24 -43.12
N ASN A 353 -21.90 21.59 -43.11
CA ASN A 353 -21.36 22.92 -42.73
C ASN A 353 -20.86 23.76 -43.93
N THR A 354 -21.18 23.34 -45.15
CA THR A 354 -21.03 24.10 -46.42
C THR A 354 -22.38 24.16 -47.09
#